data_AF-A0A8J7M436-F1
#
_entry.id   AF-A0A8J7M436-F1
#
_cell.length_a   1.000
_cell.length_b   1.000
_cell.length_c   1.000
_cell.angle_alpha   90.00
_cell.angle_beta   90.00
_cell.angle_gamma   90.00
#
_symmetry.space_group_name_H-M   'P 1'
#
loop_
_entity.id
_entity.type
_entity.pdbx_description
1 polymer ?
#
loop_
_entity_poly.entity_id
_entity_poly.type
_entity_poly.pdbx_seq_one_letter_code
_entity_poly.pdbx_strand_id
1 'polypeptide(L)' 'MKKLAALLAAVPATALAHPGHYAETAGHTHWLALGAMGLAGLVTAVAVVRRARSIRRARKDVRAETR' A
#
# COMPACT_ATOMS: atom_id res chain seq x y z
N MET A 1 -11.31 -28.85 43.60
CA MET A 1 -10.27 -28.30 42.70
C MET A 1 -10.77 -28.03 41.26
N LYS A 2 -11.56 -28.92 40.65
CA LYS A 2 -12.10 -28.72 39.27
C LYS A 2 -12.97 -27.46 39.09
N LYS A 3 -13.77 -27.08 40.09
CA LYS A 3 -14.64 -25.89 40.05
C LYS A 3 -13.85 -24.57 40.03
N LEU A 4 -12.70 -24.52 40.70
CA LEU A 4 -11.79 -23.37 40.71
C LEU A 4 -11.11 -23.18 39.34
N ALA A 5 -10.72 -24.28 38.69
CA ALA A 5 -10.16 -24.25 37.35
C ALA A 5 -11.20 -23.77 36.29
N ALA A 6 -12.45 -24.19 36.42
CA ALA A 6 -13.54 -23.72 35.55
C ALA A 6 -13.82 -22.22 35.74
N LEU A 7 -13.74 -21.71 36.97
CA LEU A 7 -13.90 -20.29 37.26
C LEU A 7 -12.74 -19.45 36.71
N LEU A 8 -11.50 -19.93 36.82
CA LEU A 8 -10.31 -19.28 36.22
C LEU A 8 -10.34 -19.27 34.69
N ALA A 9 -10.90 -20.31 34.06
CA ALA A 9 -11.05 -20.38 32.60
C ALA A 9 -12.14 -19.43 32.06
N ALA A 10 -13.07 -18.99 32.91
CA ALA A 10 -14.13 -18.04 32.57
C ALA A 10 -13.72 -16.57 32.81
N VAL A 11 -12.60 -16.33 33.50
CA VAL A 11 -12.02 -14.98 33.56
C VAL A 11 -11.39 -14.73 32.19
N PRO A 12 -11.82 -13.71 31.44
CA PRO A 12 -11.08 -13.31 30.25
C PRO A 12 -9.71 -12.88 30.77
N ALA A 13 -8.71 -13.73 30.61
CA ALA A 13 -7.34 -13.30 30.73
C ALA A 13 -7.25 -12.17 29.71
N THR A 14 -7.11 -10.93 30.19
CA THR A 14 -6.56 -9.87 29.38
C THR A 14 -5.18 -10.38 29.01
N ALA A 15 -5.13 -11.12 27.89
CA ALA A 15 -3.89 -11.41 27.21
C ALA A 15 -3.24 -10.05 27.14
N LEU A 16 -2.12 -9.94 27.87
CA LEU A 16 -1.34 -8.75 28.05
C LEU A 16 -0.76 -8.42 26.66
N ALA A 17 -1.63 -7.97 25.77
CA ALA A 17 -1.28 -7.35 24.53
C ALA A 17 -0.36 -6.24 24.98
N HIS A 18 0.91 -6.39 24.61
CA HIS A 18 1.94 -5.44 24.96
C HIS A 18 1.40 -4.04 24.65
N PRO A 19 1.90 -2.97 25.31
CA PRO A 19 1.45 -1.59 25.10
C PRO A 19 1.72 -1.04 23.67
N GLY A 20 1.84 -1.92 22.67
CA GLY A 20 1.71 -1.63 21.24
C GLY A 20 0.26 -1.68 20.74
N HIS A 21 -0.75 -1.34 21.55
CA HIS A 21 -2.08 -0.94 21.06
C HIS A 21 -2.00 0.43 20.34
N TYR A 22 -1.14 0.51 19.32
CA TYR A 22 -1.16 1.49 18.23
C TYR A 22 -2.38 1.29 17.32
N ALA A 23 -3.48 0.77 17.87
CA ALA A 23 -4.73 0.54 17.16
C ALA A 23 -5.55 1.83 17.00
N GLU A 24 -5.20 2.93 17.69
CA GLU A 24 -5.99 4.16 17.65
C GLU A 24 -5.67 5.11 16.47
N THR A 25 -4.75 4.78 15.55
CA THR A 25 -4.51 5.61 14.34
C THR A 25 -4.51 4.83 13.02
N ALA A 26 -5.20 3.68 12.97
CA ALA A 26 -5.36 2.91 11.74
C ALA A 26 -6.12 3.66 10.61
N GLY A 27 -6.75 4.80 10.89
CA GLY A 27 -7.48 5.59 9.89
C GLY A 27 -6.61 6.49 9.00
N HIS A 28 -5.72 7.29 9.58
CA HIS A 28 -5.02 8.35 8.83
C HIS A 28 -3.86 7.80 7.99
N THR A 29 -3.08 6.90 8.56
CA THR A 29 -1.91 6.32 7.89
C THR A 29 -2.34 5.49 6.67
N HIS A 30 -3.54 4.92 6.68
CA HIS A 30 -4.09 4.16 5.56
C HIS A 30 -4.41 5.06 4.36
N TRP A 31 -5.14 6.16 4.56
CA TRP A 31 -5.42 7.12 3.49
C TRP A 31 -4.17 7.82 2.96
N LEU A 32 -3.20 8.12 3.85
CA LEU A 32 -1.88 8.62 3.46
C LEU A 32 -1.12 7.60 2.59
N ALA A 33 -1.13 6.32 2.96
CA ALA A 33 -0.51 5.26 2.18
C ALA A 33 -1.18 5.13 0.80
N LEU A 34 -2.50 5.13 0.74
CA LEU A 34 -3.24 5.11 -0.53
C LEU A 34 -2.95 6.34 -1.40
N GLY A 35 -2.88 7.54 -0.79
CA GLY A 35 -2.50 8.77 -1.47
C GLY A 35 -1.07 8.71 -2.05
N ALA A 36 -0.12 8.20 -1.27
CA ALA A 36 1.26 8.02 -1.71
C ALA A 36 1.37 7.00 -2.86
N MET A 37 0.68 5.86 -2.76
CA MET A 37 0.63 4.86 -3.82
C MET A 37 -0.03 5.40 -5.08
N GLY A 38 -1.12 6.15 -4.96
CA GLY A 38 -1.79 6.81 -6.09
C GLY A 38 -0.88 7.80 -6.79
N LEU A 39 -0.16 8.65 -6.05
CA LEU A 39 0.79 9.60 -6.61
C LEU A 39 1.95 8.90 -7.33
N ALA A 40 2.53 7.86 -6.72
CA ALA A 40 3.58 7.06 -7.33
C ALA A 40 3.11 6.40 -8.65
N GLY A 41 1.88 5.88 -8.65
CA GLY A 41 1.25 5.32 -9.85
C GLY A 41 1.09 6.35 -10.98
N LEU A 42 0.60 7.56 -10.65
CA LEU A 42 0.42 8.65 -11.62
C LEU A 42 1.76 9.10 -12.23
N VAL A 43 2.78 9.32 -11.40
CA VAL A 43 4.11 9.71 -11.86
C VAL A 43 4.68 8.66 -12.80
N THR A 44 4.56 7.38 -12.43
CA THR A 44 5.03 6.26 -13.25
C THR A 44 4.28 6.19 -14.58
N ALA A 45 2.96 6.29 -14.57
CA ALA A 45 2.14 6.27 -15.77
C ALA A 45 2.50 7.41 -16.74
N VAL A 46 2.68 8.63 -16.23
CA VAL A 46 3.10 9.78 -17.04
C VAL A 46 4.48 9.55 -17.66
N ALA A 47 5.44 9.06 -16.88
CA ALA A 47 6.79 8.77 -17.37
C ALA A 47 6.77 7.73 -18.52
N VAL A 48 6.04 6.62 -18.33
CA VAL A 48 5.89 5.57 -19.33
C VAL A 48 5.25 6.10 -20.61
N VAL A 49 4.15 6.85 -20.50
CA VAL A 49 3.46 7.43 -21.67
C VAL A 49 4.34 8.44 -22.42
N ARG A 50 5.11 9.26 -21.70
CA ARG A 50 6.06 10.20 -22.34
C ARG A 50 7.16 9.48 -23.08
N ARG A 51 7.74 8.43 -22.48
CA ARG A 51 8.79 7.60 -23.11
C ARG A 51 8.27 6.85 -24.34
N ALA A 52 7.08 6.26 -24.25
CA ALA A 52 6.47 5.59 -25.38
C ALA A 52 6.25 6.56 -26.55
N ARG A 53 5.78 7.78 -26.27
CA ARG A 53 5.60 8.82 -27.30
C ARG A 53 6.92 9.26 -27.93
N SER A 54 8.00 9.42 -27.16
CA SER A 54 9.30 9.82 -27.71
C SER A 54 9.86 8.76 -28.65
N ILE A 55 9.77 7.47 -28.29
CA ILE A 55 10.22 6.36 -29.14
C ILE A 55 9.39 6.30 -30.43
N ARG A 56 8.06 6.49 -30.35
CA ARG A 56 7.20 6.51 -31.54
C ARG A 56 7.53 7.66 -32.49
N ARG A 57 7.91 8.83 -31.98
CA ARG A 57 8.35 9.96 -32.80
C ARG A 57 9.66 9.64 -33.52
N ALA A 58 10.68 9.20 -32.77
CA ALA A 58 11.96 8.79 -33.37
C ALA A 58 11.79 7.72 -34.47
N ARG A 59 10.89 6.75 -34.26
CA ARG A 59 10.58 5.74 -35.30
C ARG A 59 9.91 6.31 -36.55
N LYS A 60 9.10 7.37 -36.42
CA LYS A 60 8.48 8.05 -37.57
C LYS A 60 9.53 8.84 -38.36
N ASP A 61 10.43 9.52 -37.67
CA ASP A 61 11.48 10.33 -38.29
C ASP A 61 12.41 9.43 -39.13
N VAL A 62 12.87 8.31 -38.56
CA VAL A 62 13.69 7.30 -39.28
C VAL A 62 12.96 6.76 -40.51
N ARG A 63 11.65 6.46 -40.40
CA ARG A 63 10.86 5.97 -41.55
C ARG A 63 10.70 7.02 -42.64
N ALA A 64 10.60 8.30 -42.27
CA ALA A 64 10.51 9.39 -43.24
C ALA A 64 11.83 9.58 -44.00
N GLU A 65 12.97 9.39 -43.33
CA GLU A 65 14.30 9.45 -43.96
C GLU A 65 14.59 8.25 -44.88
N THR A 66 13.97 7.09 -44.64
CA THR A 66 14.17 5.88 -45.47
C THR A 66 13.30 5.86 -46.73
N ARG A 67 12.45 6.87 -46.97
CA ARG A 67 11.50 6.93 -48.10
C ARG A 67 11.88 8.05 -49.06
#